data_AF-A0A2V8WME6-F1
#
_entry.id   AF-A0A2V8WME6-F1
#
_cell.length_a   1.000
_cell.length_b   1.000
_cell.length_c   1.000
_cell.angle_alpha   90.00
_cell.angle_beta   90.00
_cell.angle_gamma   90.00
#
_symmetry.space_group_name_H-M   'P 1'
#
loop_
_entity.id
_entity.type
_entity.pdbx_description
1 polymer ?
#
loop_
_entity_poly.entity_id
_entity_poly.type
_entity_poly.pdbx_seq_one_letter_code
_entity_poly.pdbx_strand_id
1 'polypeptide(L)'
;CTSGFGIQPAIRMLHAPVFYGCTFSASAEVDPSTSDGQVRSVCAAAGLNVAEEKAVVSNLTAAGETSIQLARPEADPSHPGTWWFWGAADNIRLAAANAVKLAEMLL
;
A
#
# COMPACT_ATOMS: atom_id res chain seq x y z
N CYS A 1 4.06 -25.04 8.90
CA CYS A 1 4.20 -24.54 10.28
C CYS A 1 4.98 -23.24 10.24
N THR A 2 4.32 -22.08 10.20
CA THR A 2 4.98 -20.77 10.23
C THR A 2 5.38 -20.42 11.66
N SER A 3 6.42 -21.06 12.17
CA SER A 3 7.08 -20.64 13.41
C SER A 3 8.22 -19.69 13.05
N GLY A 4 7.90 -18.40 12.98
CA GLY A 4 8.85 -17.31 12.79
C GLY A 4 8.10 -15.99 12.88
N PHE A 5 8.61 -15.04 13.66
CA PHE A 5 8.02 -13.75 14.04
C PHE A 5 7.60 -12.86 12.84
N GLY A 6 6.54 -13.23 12.13
CA GLY A 6 5.90 -12.41 11.11
C GLY A 6 4.80 -11.56 11.74
N ILE A 7 4.71 -10.29 11.32
CA ILE A 7 3.55 -9.44 11.63
C ILE A 7 2.31 -10.13 11.04
N GLN A 8 1.33 -10.45 11.88
CA GLN A 8 0.05 -11.02 11.44
C GLN A 8 -0.99 -9.90 11.30
N PRO A 9 -1.32 -9.45 10.08
CA PRO A 9 -2.32 -8.41 9.91
C PRO A 9 -3.73 -8.94 10.20
N ALA A 10 -4.53 -8.13 10.90
CA ALA A 10 -5.98 -8.33 10.94
C ALA A 10 -6.60 -7.72 9.68
N ILE A 11 -7.27 -8.54 8.86
CA ILE A 11 -7.82 -8.10 7.58
C ILE A 11 -9.34 -8.27 7.58
N ARG A 12 -10.05 -7.23 7.15
CA ARG A 12 -11.45 -7.29 6.76
C ARG A 12 -11.56 -6.99 5.29
N MET A 13 -12.28 -7.85 4.56
CA MET A 13 -12.51 -7.68 3.12
C MET A 13 -13.98 -7.42 2.85
N LEU A 14 -14.24 -6.46 1.98
CA LEU A 14 -15.56 -6.15 1.44
C LEU A 14 -15.48 -6.10 -0.08
N HIS A 15 -16.56 -6.49 -0.74
CA HIS A 15 -16.64 -6.45 -2.20
C HIS A 15 -17.54 -5.29 -2.63
N ALA A 16 -16.94 -4.24 -3.20
CA ALA A 16 -17.66 -3.09 -3.72
C ALA A 16 -18.07 -3.33 -5.19
N PRO A 17 -19.21 -2.78 -5.65
CA PRO A 17 -19.67 -2.94 -7.04
C PRO A 17 -18.90 -2.01 -8.00
N VAL A 18 -17.60 -2.28 -8.19
CA VAL A 18 -16.72 -1.55 -9.13
C VAL A 18 -16.18 -2.49 -10.21
N PHE A 19 -15.93 -1.98 -11.41
CA PHE A 19 -15.44 -2.78 -12.54
C PHE A 19 -14.00 -3.28 -12.34
N TYR A 20 -13.14 -2.39 -11.85
CA TYR A 20 -11.72 -2.65 -11.65
C TYR A 20 -11.21 -1.82 -10.48
N GLY A 21 -10.10 -2.29 -9.93
CA GLY A 21 -9.40 -1.67 -8.84
C GLY A 21 -9.73 -2.28 -7.47
N CYS A 22 -8.70 -2.37 -6.64
CA CYS A 22 -8.79 -2.71 -5.24
C CYS A 22 -8.29 -1.52 -4.42
N THR A 23 -9.03 -1.14 -3.38
CA THR A 23 -8.59 -0.12 -2.43
C THR A 23 -8.45 -0.73 -1.04
N PHE A 24 -7.58 -0.15 -0.22
CA PHE A 24 -7.39 -0.58 1.15
C PHE A 24 -7.13 0.61 2.07
N SER A 25 -7.55 0.45 3.32
CA SER A 25 -7.09 1.25 4.45
C SER A 25 -6.36 0.31 5.40
N ALA A 26 -5.13 0.67 5.78
CA ALA A 26 -4.32 -0.08 6.71
C ALA A 26 -3.78 0.86 7.78
N SER A 27 -3.61 0.33 8.99
CA SER A 27 -2.82 0.97 10.04
C SER A 27 -1.68 0.07 10.47
N ALA A 28 -0.57 0.69 10.85
CA ALA A 28 0.57 -0.01 11.42
C ALA A 28 1.21 0.82 12.54
N GLU A 29 1.63 0.13 13.60
CA GLU A 29 2.44 0.69 14.67
C GLU A 29 3.92 0.55 14.31
N VAL A 30 4.66 1.64 14.47
CA VAL A 30 6.12 1.71 14.31
C VAL A 30 6.73 2.42 15.51
N ASP A 31 8.06 2.53 15.54
CA ASP A 31 8.74 3.31 16.57
C ASP A 31 8.18 4.76 16.59
N PRO A 32 7.74 5.29 17.75
CA PRO A 32 7.17 6.64 17.85
C PRO A 32 8.11 7.77 17.40
N SER A 33 9.42 7.53 17.33
CA SER A 33 10.40 8.48 16.78
C SER A 33 10.48 8.49 15.25
N THR A 34 9.75 7.59 14.58
CA THR A 34 9.72 7.51 13.11
C THR A 34 9.08 8.76 12.53
N SER A 35 9.84 9.47 11.69
CA SER A 35 9.38 10.67 10.98
C SER A 35 8.56 10.36 9.73
N ASP A 36 7.72 11.32 9.30
CA ASP A 36 6.99 11.27 8.01
C ASP A 36 7.94 10.97 6.83
N GLY A 37 9.11 11.60 6.82
CA GLY A 37 10.12 11.38 5.77
C GLY A 37 10.62 9.93 5.71
N GLN A 38 10.82 9.29 6.88
CA GLN A 38 11.24 7.89 6.94
C GLN A 38 10.13 6.95 6.46
N VAL A 39 8.89 7.15 6.91
CA VAL A 39 7.74 6.35 6.47
C VAL A 39 7.58 6.44 4.95
N ARG A 40 7.58 7.65 4.40
CA ARG A 40 7.46 7.87 2.95
C ARG A 40 8.61 7.27 2.16
N SER A 41 9.84 7.38 2.67
CA SER A 41 11.02 6.78 2.03
C SER A 41 10.92 5.26 1.97
N VAL A 42 10.48 4.61 3.05
CA VAL A 42 10.28 3.15 3.09
C VAL A 42 9.17 2.73 2.14
N CYS A 43 8.05 3.45 2.10
CA CYS A 43 6.96 3.17 1.15
C CYS A 43 7.45 3.26 -0.30
N ALA A 44 8.19 4.31 -0.66
CA ALA A 44 8.75 4.47 -1.99
C ALA A 44 9.77 3.36 -2.33
N ALA A 45 10.65 3.02 -1.38
CA ALA A 45 11.62 1.92 -1.53
C ALA A 45 10.94 0.54 -1.70
N ALA A 46 9.74 0.36 -1.13
CA ALA A 46 8.92 -0.83 -1.33
C ALA A 46 8.21 -0.86 -2.70
N GLY A 47 8.39 0.16 -3.55
CA GLY A 47 7.79 0.26 -4.87
C GLY A 47 6.36 0.82 -4.87
N LEU A 48 5.94 1.46 -3.77
CA LEU A 48 4.66 2.17 -3.71
C LEU A 48 4.80 3.55 -4.33
N ASN A 49 3.84 3.94 -5.16
CA ASN A 49 3.76 5.28 -5.72
C ASN A 49 3.06 6.20 -4.71
N VAL A 50 3.86 6.85 -3.85
CA VAL A 50 3.37 7.75 -2.80
C VAL A 50 2.99 9.09 -3.41
N ALA A 51 1.71 9.43 -3.32
CA ALA A 51 1.13 10.62 -3.90
C ALA A 51 1.57 11.89 -3.16
N GLU A 52 1.56 13.03 -3.87
CA GLU A 52 1.74 14.34 -3.25
C GLU A 52 0.54 14.72 -2.38
N GLU A 53 0.71 15.70 -1.49
CA GLU A 53 -0.18 16.08 -0.37
C GLU A 53 -1.63 16.45 -0.75
N LYS A 54 -2.01 16.41 -2.04
CA LYS A 54 -3.35 16.74 -2.55
C LYS A 54 -3.88 15.80 -3.63
N ALA A 55 -3.15 14.73 -3.96
CA ALA A 55 -3.56 13.82 -5.01
C ALA A 55 -4.66 12.87 -4.52
N VAL A 56 -5.70 12.68 -5.34
CA VAL A 56 -6.78 11.74 -5.06
C VAL A 56 -6.27 10.33 -5.37
N VAL A 57 -6.35 9.43 -4.39
CA VAL A 57 -6.10 8.00 -4.59
C VAL A 57 -7.44 7.26 -4.58
N SER A 58 -7.74 6.58 -5.67
CA SER A 58 -8.99 5.87 -5.88
C SER A 58 -8.81 4.71 -6.86
N ASN A 59 -9.82 3.85 -6.95
CA ASN A 59 -9.84 2.79 -7.96
C ASN A 59 -9.82 3.35 -9.41
N LEU A 60 -10.31 4.57 -9.63
CA LEU A 60 -10.25 5.23 -10.93
C LEU A 60 -8.85 5.72 -11.28
N THR A 61 -8.16 6.35 -10.32
CA THR A 61 -6.80 6.88 -10.55
C THR A 61 -5.77 5.76 -10.66
N ALA A 62 -6.00 4.62 -10.02
CA ALA A 62 -5.13 3.46 -10.09
C ALA A 62 -5.35 2.59 -11.34
N ALA A 63 -6.40 2.84 -12.13
CA ALA A 63 -6.74 2.02 -13.29
C ALA A 63 -5.65 2.09 -14.37
N GLY A 64 -5.22 0.93 -14.87
CA GLY A 64 -4.14 0.84 -15.86
C GLY A 64 -2.73 0.86 -15.27
N GLU A 65 -2.59 1.23 -13.99
CA GLU A 65 -1.28 1.33 -13.33
C GLU A 65 -0.71 -0.05 -12.97
N THR A 66 0.62 -0.16 -13.02
CA THR A 66 1.36 -1.39 -12.66
C THR A 66 1.94 -1.35 -11.26
N SER A 67 1.68 -0.28 -10.50
CA SER A 67 2.13 -0.08 -9.12
C SER A 67 0.94 0.31 -8.23
N ILE A 68 1.12 0.14 -6.93
CA ILE A 68 0.13 0.58 -5.93
C ILE A 68 0.27 2.09 -5.75
N GLN A 69 -0.82 2.84 -5.93
CA GLN A 69 -0.91 4.23 -5.53
C GLN A 69 -1.19 4.30 -4.03
N LEU A 70 -0.44 5.13 -3.31
CA LEU A 70 -0.59 5.34 -1.88
C LEU A 70 -0.80 6.83 -1.63
N ALA A 71 -1.85 7.19 -0.89
CA ALA A 71 -1.95 8.56 -0.38
C ALA A 71 -0.80 8.82 0.60
N ARG A 72 -0.53 10.09 0.89
CA ARG A 72 0.48 10.41 1.90
C ARG A 72 0.12 9.69 3.21
N PRO A 73 1.03 8.89 3.80
CA PRO A 73 0.79 8.27 5.10
C PRO A 73 0.52 9.33 6.17
N GLU A 74 -0.43 9.07 7.06
CA GLU A 74 -0.85 10.01 8.10
C GLU A 74 -0.57 9.44 9.48
N ALA A 75 0.11 10.20 10.34
CA ALA A 75 0.28 9.80 11.73
C ALA A 75 -1.05 9.91 12.48
N ASP A 76 -1.38 8.92 13.31
CA ASP A 76 -2.55 8.96 14.17
C ASP A 76 -2.30 9.87 15.39
N PRO A 77 -3.01 11.01 15.52
CA PRO A 77 -2.79 11.92 16.65
C PRO A 77 -3.24 11.33 17.99
N SER A 78 -4.09 10.28 17.99
CA SER A 78 -4.59 9.63 19.19
C SER A 78 -3.70 8.48 19.68
N HIS A 79 -2.84 7.93 18.80
CA HIS A 79 -1.97 6.79 19.11
C HIS A 79 -0.55 7.05 18.55
N PRO A 80 0.37 7.62 19.37
CA PRO A 80 1.73 7.89 18.94
C PRO A 80 2.44 6.63 18.41
N GLY A 81 3.07 6.74 17.24
CA GLY A 81 3.70 5.61 16.54
C GLY A 81 2.77 4.87 15.58
N THR A 82 1.47 5.15 15.55
CA THR A 82 0.53 4.57 14.58
C THR A 82 0.45 5.44 13.32
N TRP A 83 0.47 4.79 12.17
CA TRP A 83 0.30 5.42 10.86
C TRP A 83 -0.85 4.81 10.09
N TRP A 84 -1.61 5.66 9.40
CA TRP A 84 -2.67 5.31 8.48
C TRP A 84 -2.19 5.36 7.03
N PHE A 85 -2.61 4.37 6.26
CA PHE A 85 -2.25 4.18 4.86
C PHE A 85 -3.52 3.96 4.05
N TRP A 86 -3.77 4.84 3.08
CA TRP A 86 -4.84 4.68 2.10
C TRP A 86 -4.22 4.39 0.74
N GLY A 87 -4.63 3.29 0.10
CA GLY A 87 -4.06 2.88 -1.17
C GLY A 87 -5.07 2.33 -2.16
N ALA A 88 -4.67 2.34 -3.43
CA ALA A 88 -5.43 1.81 -4.55
C ALA A 88 -4.50 1.13 -5.56
N ALA A 89 -4.98 0.06 -6.20
CA ALA A 89 -4.26 -0.66 -7.24
C ALA A 89 -5.20 -1.22 -8.29
N ASP A 90 -4.76 -1.28 -9.54
CA ASP A 90 -5.42 -2.08 -10.57
C ASP A 90 -5.22 -3.58 -10.27
N ASN A 91 -6.32 -4.29 -10.03
CA ASN A 91 -6.30 -5.69 -9.63
C ASN A 91 -5.90 -6.66 -10.75
N ILE A 92 -5.80 -6.21 -12.00
CA ILE A 92 -5.38 -7.02 -13.16
C ILE A 92 -3.95 -6.65 -13.55
N ARG A 93 -3.67 -5.36 -13.74
CA ARG A 93 -2.37 -4.86 -14.21
C ARG A 93 -1.26 -5.09 -13.22
N LEU A 94 -1.50 -4.87 -11.93
CA LEU A 94 -0.50 -5.12 -10.89
C LEU A 94 -0.10 -6.61 -10.84
N ALA A 95 -1.08 -7.51 -10.91
CA ALA A 95 -0.84 -8.95 -10.91
C ALA A 95 -0.03 -9.40 -12.14
N ALA A 96 -0.40 -8.89 -13.33
CA ALA A 96 0.31 -9.18 -14.57
C ALA A 96 1.76 -8.64 -14.55
N ALA A 97 1.97 -7.40 -14.09
CA ALA A 97 3.29 -6.80 -13.97
C ALA A 97 4.19 -7.58 -13.00
N ASN A 98 3.63 -8.02 -11.86
CA ASN A 98 4.36 -8.87 -10.92
C ASN A 98 4.75 -10.23 -11.53
N ALA A 99 3.85 -10.85 -12.29
CA ALA A 99 4.16 -12.12 -12.96
C ALA A 99 5.31 -11.98 -13.98
N VAL A 100 5.31 -10.89 -14.77
CA VAL A 100 6.40 -10.59 -15.71
C VAL A 100 7.71 -10.36 -14.96
N LYS A 101 7.70 -9.52 -13.92
CA LYS A 101 8.91 -9.24 -13.11
C LYS A 101 9.50 -10.50 -12.49
N LEU A 102 8.65 -11.41 -12.00
CA LEU A 102 9.09 -12.70 -11.47
C LEU A 102 9.70 -13.59 -12.56
N ALA A 103 9.13 -13.60 -13.77
CA ALA A 103 9.68 -14.35 -14.89
C ALA A 103 11.05 -13.77 -15.32
N GLU A 104 11.20 -12.45 -15.37
CA GLU A 104 12.46 -11.77 -15.68
C GLU A 104 13.57 -12.11 -14.68
N MET A 105 13.23 -12.33 -13.40
CA MET A 105 14.20 -12.74 -12.38
C MET A 105 14.72 -14.18 -12.52
N LEU A 106 14.07 -15.00 -13.36
CA LEU A 106 14.43 -16.41 -13.59
C LEU A 106 15.21 -16.64 -14.89
N LEU A 107 15.35 -15.61 -15.72
CA LEU A 107 16.13 -15.63 -16.96
C LEU A 107 17.59 -15.22 -16.68
#